data_AF-A0A6N7PRQ6-F1
#
_entry.id   AF-A0A6N7PRQ6-F1
#
_cell.length_a   1.000
_cell.length_b   1.000
_cell.length_c   1.000
_cell.angle_alpha   90.00
_cell.angle_beta   90.00
_cell.angle_gamma   90.00
#
_symmetry.space_group_name_H-M   'P 1'
#
loop_
_entity.id
_entity.type
_entity.pdbx_description
1 polymer ?
#
loop_
_entity_poly.entity_id
_entity_poly.type
_entity_poly.pdbx_seq_one_letter_code
_entity_poly.pdbx_strand_id
1 'polypeptide(L)'
;MTERREEALSGGAVVRFDVPAGAAEERAEALPRIEVSSLKGARVSLRRGFVDEVGLRLRVACVEAPSDRFAPGLEEVVFGMATHLARGAASEGVALERWDAEGITRHDGRFEQALTGRGARGDAPVTFRGRHVLGFEGAAREAVLCTFVCEEPRTGERCGELVAKAELGSLVPPPPPSLLVRSILMAAERPRDAALLGAGIGVLFVVVLLARRPRPSP
;
A
#
# COMPACT_ATOMS: atom_id res chain seq x y z
N MET A 1 -27.17 6.85 9.54
CA MET A 1 -27.35 5.44 9.14
C MET A 1 -26.37 5.14 8.00
N THR A 2 -25.76 3.96 7.96
CA THR A 2 -24.82 3.55 6.90
C THR A 2 -25.29 2.27 6.24
N GLU A 3 -24.86 2.02 5.01
CA GLU A 3 -25.06 0.78 4.27
C GLU A 3 -23.72 0.06 4.13
N ARG A 4 -23.66 -1.23 4.48
CA ARG A 4 -22.46 -2.05 4.30
C ARG A 4 -22.34 -2.46 2.83
N ARG A 5 -21.17 -2.23 2.24
CA ARG A 5 -20.78 -2.71 0.90
C ARG A 5 -19.72 -3.79 1.03
N GLU A 6 -19.79 -4.75 0.14
CA GLU A 6 -18.86 -5.87 0.04
C GLU A 6 -18.55 -6.11 -1.43
N GLU A 7 -17.27 -6.06 -1.78
CA GLU A 7 -16.78 -6.19 -3.15
C GLU A 7 -15.69 -7.26 -3.19
N ALA A 8 -15.86 -8.26 -4.05
CA ALA A 8 -14.84 -9.27 -4.30
C ALA A 8 -13.84 -8.74 -5.33
N LEU A 9 -12.55 -8.84 -5.01
CA LEU A 9 -11.48 -8.54 -5.95
C LEU A 9 -11.14 -9.79 -6.78
N SER A 10 -10.40 -9.59 -7.87
CA SER A 10 -10.19 -10.66 -8.83
C SER A 10 -9.24 -11.75 -8.34
N GLY A 11 -8.32 -11.43 -7.42
CA GLY A 11 -7.46 -12.41 -6.75
C GLY A 11 -8.09 -13.08 -5.52
N GLY A 12 -9.33 -12.73 -5.17
CA GLY A 12 -10.14 -13.40 -4.15
C GLY A 12 -10.23 -12.71 -2.78
N ALA A 13 -9.53 -11.59 -2.57
CA ALA A 13 -9.72 -10.72 -1.42
C ALA A 13 -11.10 -10.07 -1.46
N VAL A 14 -11.60 -9.75 -0.26
CA VAL A 14 -12.91 -9.12 -0.11
C VAL A 14 -12.75 -7.79 0.58
N VAL A 15 -13.19 -6.73 -0.07
CA VAL A 15 -13.18 -5.37 0.46
C VAL A 15 -14.54 -5.09 1.06
N ARG A 16 -14.58 -4.66 2.31
CA ARG A 16 -15.81 -4.27 2.99
C ARG A 16 -15.71 -2.84 3.49
N PHE A 17 -16.74 -2.03 3.29
CA PHE A 17 -16.75 -0.65 3.76
C PHE A 17 -18.19 -0.17 3.95
N ASP A 18 -18.36 0.82 4.81
CA ASP A 18 -19.65 1.46 5.02
C ASP A 18 -19.77 2.68 4.12
N VAL A 19 -20.94 2.90 3.53
CA VAL A 19 -21.30 4.15 2.84
C VAL A 19 -22.42 4.86 3.60
N PRO A 20 -22.51 6.20 3.57
CA PRO A 20 -23.68 6.89 4.11
C PRO A 20 -24.96 6.40 3.43
N ALA A 21 -26.03 6.17 4.19
CA ALA A 21 -27.31 5.78 3.62
C ALA A 21 -27.83 6.86 2.66
N GLY A 22 -28.30 6.44 1.49
CA GLY A 22 -28.74 7.35 0.43
C GLY A 22 -27.63 8.06 -0.35
N ALA A 23 -26.35 7.76 -0.09
CA ALA A 23 -25.25 8.30 -0.90
C ALA A 23 -25.36 7.82 -2.35
N ALA A 24 -25.21 8.76 -3.28
CA ALA A 24 -25.16 8.47 -4.71
C ALA A 24 -23.75 8.00 -5.11
N GLU A 25 -23.68 6.96 -5.93
CA GLU A 25 -22.39 6.52 -6.49
C GLU A 25 -21.89 7.53 -7.54
N GLU A 26 -20.64 7.96 -7.39
CA GLU A 26 -19.96 8.80 -8.37
C GLU A 26 -19.71 8.01 -9.66
N ARG A 27 -19.89 8.66 -10.81
CA ARG A 27 -19.58 8.02 -12.10
C ARG A 27 -18.10 7.74 -12.22
N ALA A 28 -17.74 6.66 -12.92
CA ALA A 28 -16.35 6.23 -13.07
C ALA A 28 -15.43 7.29 -13.69
N GLU A 29 -15.97 8.18 -14.54
CA GLU A 29 -15.25 9.27 -15.18
C GLU A 29 -14.94 10.43 -14.22
N ALA A 30 -15.74 10.61 -13.17
CA ALA A 30 -15.53 11.60 -12.13
C ALA A 30 -14.55 11.14 -11.05
N LEU A 31 -14.21 9.84 -11.04
CA LEU A 31 -13.23 9.30 -10.11
C LEU A 31 -11.80 9.58 -10.61
N PRO A 32 -10.89 9.95 -9.71
CA PRO A 32 -9.48 10.10 -10.04
C PRO A 32 -8.93 8.87 -10.76
N ARG A 33 -8.15 9.10 -11.82
CA ARG A 33 -7.49 8.00 -12.55
C ARG A 33 -6.29 7.53 -11.74
N ILE A 34 -6.18 6.20 -11.58
CA ILE A 34 -5.08 5.57 -10.86
C ILE A 34 -4.22 4.89 -11.91
N GLU A 35 -3.05 5.48 -12.18
CA GLU A 35 -2.12 4.95 -13.16
C GLU A 35 -1.11 4.02 -12.48
N VAL A 36 -1.22 2.72 -12.80
CA VAL A 36 -0.30 1.67 -12.32
C VAL A 36 0.49 1.04 -13.48
N SER A 37 0.44 1.64 -14.67
CA SER A 37 1.06 1.10 -15.89
C SER A 37 2.59 0.97 -15.80
N SER A 38 3.23 1.77 -14.94
CA SER A 38 4.66 1.67 -14.63
C SER A 38 5.00 0.44 -13.79
N LEU A 39 4.02 -0.18 -13.14
CA LEU A 39 4.17 -1.36 -12.30
C LEU A 39 3.75 -2.61 -13.10
N LYS A 40 4.75 -3.36 -13.59
CA LYS A 40 4.50 -4.55 -14.41
C LYS A 40 3.58 -5.55 -13.69
N GLY A 41 2.43 -5.82 -14.30
CA GLY A 41 1.44 -6.78 -13.80
C GLY A 41 0.47 -6.21 -12.76
N ALA A 42 0.65 -4.97 -12.30
CA ALA A 42 -0.31 -4.32 -11.43
C ALA A 42 -1.58 -3.93 -12.20
N ARG A 43 -2.73 -4.01 -11.54
CA ARG A 43 -4.04 -3.65 -12.08
C ARG A 43 -4.89 -2.97 -11.01
N VAL A 44 -5.71 -2.01 -11.43
CA VAL A 44 -6.75 -1.43 -10.56
C VAL A 44 -7.93 -2.40 -10.56
N SER A 45 -8.18 -3.03 -9.41
CA SER A 45 -9.22 -4.05 -9.25
C SER A 45 -10.55 -3.47 -8.78
N LEU A 46 -10.51 -2.38 -8.03
CA LEU A 46 -11.69 -1.65 -7.57
C LEU A 46 -11.45 -0.15 -7.66
N ARG A 47 -12.47 0.58 -8.13
CA ARG A 47 -12.51 2.05 -8.08
C ARG A 47 -13.96 2.50 -7.96
N ARG A 48 -14.31 3.03 -6.79
CA ARG A 48 -15.67 3.45 -6.41
C ARG A 48 -15.60 4.79 -5.67
N GLY A 49 -16.65 5.59 -5.81
CA GLY A 49 -16.84 6.79 -5.00
C GLY A 49 -18.31 7.00 -4.71
N PHE A 50 -18.60 7.63 -3.58
CA PHE A 50 -19.95 7.86 -3.09
C PHE A 50 -20.02 9.28 -2.53
N VAL A 51 -21.10 9.99 -2.83
CA VAL A 51 -21.35 11.33 -2.33
C VAL A 51 -22.73 11.39 -1.68
N ASP A 52 -22.80 11.89 -0.45
CA ASP A 52 -24.08 12.12 0.24
C ASP A 52 -24.62 13.54 -0.03
N GLU A 53 -25.87 13.79 0.40
CA GLU A 53 -26.55 15.07 0.18
C GLU A 53 -25.86 16.26 0.85
N VAL A 54 -25.09 16.02 1.92
CA VAL A 54 -24.36 17.07 2.64
C VAL A 54 -22.94 17.27 2.11
N GLY A 55 -22.56 16.53 1.05
CA GLY A 55 -21.28 16.68 0.36
C GLY A 55 -20.13 15.86 0.94
N LEU A 56 -20.39 14.93 1.87
CA LEU A 56 -19.39 13.95 2.30
C LEU A 56 -19.12 12.99 1.14
N ARG A 57 -17.84 12.80 0.81
CA ARG A 57 -17.38 11.91 -0.27
C ARG A 57 -16.54 10.78 0.30
N LEU A 58 -16.90 9.54 0.00
CA LEU A 58 -16.08 8.36 0.29
C LEU A 58 -15.60 7.76 -1.03
N ARG A 59 -14.28 7.64 -1.18
CA ARG A 59 -13.64 7.01 -2.34
C ARG A 59 -12.85 5.79 -1.90
N VAL A 60 -12.98 4.73 -2.66
CA VAL A 60 -12.33 3.45 -2.43
C VAL A 60 -11.62 3.02 -3.70
N ALA A 61 -10.35 2.67 -3.57
CA ALA A 61 -9.58 2.13 -4.67
C ALA A 61 -8.71 0.97 -4.21
N CYS A 62 -8.69 -0.11 -4.98
CA CYS A 62 -7.82 -1.25 -4.73
C CYS A 62 -6.98 -1.56 -5.96
N VAL A 63 -5.72 -1.91 -5.71
CA VAL A 63 -4.75 -2.31 -6.71
C VAL A 63 -4.24 -3.70 -6.32
N GLU A 64 -4.24 -4.61 -7.28
CA GLU A 64 -3.64 -5.93 -7.16
C GLU A 64 -2.35 -5.96 -7.98
N ALA A 65 -1.32 -6.62 -7.47
CA ALA A 65 -0.05 -6.79 -8.16
C ALA A 65 0.59 -8.15 -7.83
N PRO A 66 1.38 -8.72 -8.76
CA PRO A 66 2.21 -9.88 -8.47
C PRO A 66 3.14 -9.63 -7.27
N SER A 67 3.22 -10.62 -6.37
CA SER A 67 4.04 -10.53 -5.16
C SER A 67 5.45 -11.08 -5.32
N ASP A 68 5.81 -11.57 -6.51
CA ASP A 68 7.16 -12.02 -6.87
C ASP A 68 8.22 -10.94 -6.65
N ARG A 69 7.80 -9.67 -6.67
CA ARG A 69 8.63 -8.48 -6.43
C ARG A 69 8.43 -7.85 -5.07
N PHE A 70 7.52 -8.39 -4.25
CA PHE A 70 7.30 -7.89 -2.90
C PHE A 70 8.36 -8.45 -1.95
N ALA A 71 9.05 -7.58 -1.24
CA ALA A 71 10.01 -7.93 -0.20
C ALA A 71 9.57 -7.29 1.11
N PRO A 72 9.71 -7.99 2.26
CA PRO A 72 9.55 -7.36 3.56
C PRO A 72 10.45 -6.12 3.67
N GLY A 73 9.89 -5.02 4.16
CA GLY A 73 10.52 -3.69 4.20
C GLY A 73 10.09 -2.77 3.06
N LEU A 74 9.45 -3.27 1.99
CA LEU A 74 8.92 -2.42 0.92
C LEU A 74 7.58 -1.75 1.28
N GLU A 75 7.01 -2.05 2.44
CA GLU A 75 5.74 -1.47 2.89
C GLU A 75 5.82 0.06 2.88
N GLU A 76 6.90 0.64 3.41
CA GLU A 76 7.10 2.10 3.44
C GLU A 76 7.09 2.73 2.05
N VAL A 77 7.70 2.05 1.06
CA VAL A 77 7.72 2.52 -0.32
C VAL A 77 6.33 2.46 -0.93
N VAL A 78 5.63 1.33 -0.75
CA VAL A 78 4.27 1.12 -1.26
C VAL A 78 3.30 2.13 -0.65
N PHE A 79 3.33 2.30 0.67
CA PHE A 79 2.49 3.27 1.38
C PHE A 79 2.86 4.72 1.04
N GLY A 80 4.13 5.04 0.83
CA GLY A 80 4.57 6.36 0.38
C GLY A 80 4.01 6.70 -1.01
N MET A 81 4.06 5.76 -1.96
CA MET A 81 3.44 5.92 -3.27
C MET A 81 1.92 6.05 -3.18
N ALA A 82 1.27 5.19 -2.38
CA ALA A 82 -0.17 5.22 -2.15
C ALA A 82 -0.63 6.56 -1.56
N THR A 83 0.13 7.08 -0.58
CA THR A 83 -0.12 8.37 0.07
C THR A 83 0.00 9.50 -0.93
N HIS A 84 1.01 9.48 -1.81
CA HIS A 84 1.18 10.49 -2.85
C HIS A 84 0.00 10.50 -3.84
N LEU A 85 -0.42 9.32 -4.31
CA LEU A 85 -1.57 9.18 -5.20
C LEU A 85 -2.87 9.63 -4.52
N ALA A 86 -3.10 9.23 -3.27
CA ALA A 86 -4.26 9.62 -2.49
C ALA A 86 -4.31 11.13 -2.26
N ARG A 87 -3.16 11.76 -1.96
CA ARG A 87 -3.04 13.21 -1.85
C ARG A 87 -3.37 13.91 -3.17
N GLY A 88 -2.84 13.42 -4.29
CA GLY A 88 -3.13 13.96 -5.62
C GLY A 88 -4.63 13.92 -5.92
N ALA A 89 -5.25 12.76 -5.71
CA ALA A 89 -6.69 12.55 -5.85
C ALA A 89 -7.54 13.42 -4.91
N ALA A 90 -7.09 13.65 -3.68
CA ALA A 90 -7.76 14.50 -2.70
C ALA A 90 -7.62 16.00 -3.00
N SER A 91 -6.57 16.40 -3.70
CA SER A 91 -6.32 17.81 -4.07
C SER A 91 -7.14 18.31 -5.25
N GLU A 92 -7.87 17.42 -5.94
CA GLU A 92 -8.67 17.81 -7.09
C GLU A 92 -9.83 18.74 -6.65
N GLY A 93 -9.71 20.01 -7.02
CA GLY A 93 -10.66 21.05 -6.60
C GLY A 93 -10.59 21.39 -5.11
N VAL A 94 -9.50 21.06 -4.43
CA VAL A 94 -9.25 21.40 -3.02
C VAL A 94 -7.84 21.96 -2.85
N ALA A 95 -7.73 23.15 -2.28
CA ALA A 95 -6.48 23.70 -1.81
C ALA A 95 -6.08 22.97 -0.50
N LEU A 96 -5.24 21.94 -0.62
CA LEU A 96 -4.74 21.19 0.54
C LEU A 96 -3.77 22.03 1.36
N GLU A 97 -4.11 22.26 2.63
CA GLU A 97 -3.24 22.92 3.61
C GLU A 97 -2.34 21.90 4.31
N ARG A 98 -2.90 20.72 4.63
CA ARG A 98 -2.21 19.68 5.39
C ARG A 98 -2.64 18.29 4.92
N TRP A 99 -1.68 17.39 4.84
CA TRP A 99 -1.90 15.98 4.52
C TRP A 99 -0.79 15.16 5.16
N ASP A 100 -1.14 14.37 6.16
CA ASP A 100 -0.22 13.56 6.93
C ASP A 100 -0.61 12.08 6.83
N ALA A 101 0.43 11.24 6.79
CA ALA A 101 0.30 9.81 6.97
C ALA A 101 0.89 9.44 8.33
N GLU A 102 0.18 8.61 9.09
CA GLU A 102 0.66 8.10 10.37
C GLU A 102 1.68 6.96 10.16
N GLY A 103 2.21 6.44 11.27
CA GLY A 103 3.07 5.25 11.25
C GLY A 103 2.34 4.04 10.69
N ILE A 104 3.07 3.18 9.97
CA ILE A 104 2.52 1.91 9.48
C ILE A 104 2.35 0.96 10.67
N THR A 105 1.13 0.49 10.87
CA THR A 105 0.81 -0.52 11.87
C THR A 105 0.79 -1.89 11.21
N ARG A 106 1.51 -2.86 11.81
CA ARG A 106 1.51 -4.24 11.35
C ARG A 106 0.50 -5.05 12.17
N HIS A 107 -0.32 -5.80 11.46
CA HIS A 107 -1.22 -6.80 12.01
C HIS A 107 -0.87 -8.18 11.43
N ASP A 108 -1.46 -9.25 11.97
CA ASP A 108 -1.25 -10.60 11.44
C ASP A 108 -1.72 -10.71 9.98
N GLY A 109 -0.75 -10.75 9.06
CA GLY A 109 -0.99 -10.92 7.62
C GLY A 109 -1.31 -9.63 6.86
N ARG A 110 -1.29 -8.45 7.49
CA ARG A 110 -1.57 -7.17 6.81
C ARG A 110 -0.88 -5.97 7.46
N PHE A 111 -0.89 -4.87 6.72
CA PHE A 111 -0.32 -3.60 7.12
C PHE A 111 -1.36 -2.50 6.91
N GLU A 112 -1.40 -1.55 7.83
CA GLU A 112 -2.34 -0.44 7.78
C GLU A 112 -1.62 0.89 8.00
N GLN A 113 -2.07 1.93 7.32
CA GLN A 113 -1.60 3.30 7.54
C GLN A 113 -2.77 4.26 7.52
N ALA A 114 -2.97 5.00 8.60
CA ALA A 114 -3.98 6.04 8.68
C ALA A 114 -3.50 7.34 7.99
N LEU A 115 -4.44 8.07 7.40
CA LEU A 115 -4.21 9.34 6.72
C LEU A 115 -5.13 10.40 7.32
N THR A 116 -4.61 11.61 7.44
CA THR A 116 -5.39 12.77 7.86
C THR A 116 -5.05 13.97 6.99
N GLY A 117 -6.03 14.82 6.72
CA GLY A 117 -5.79 16.01 5.91
C GLY A 117 -6.79 17.11 6.19
N ARG A 118 -6.43 18.32 5.75
CA ARG A 118 -7.27 19.52 5.82
C ARG A 118 -7.00 20.40 4.61
N GLY A 119 -8.02 21.12 4.17
CA GLY A 119 -7.90 22.10 3.10
C GLY A 119 -9.18 22.90 2.93
N ALA A 120 -9.29 23.57 1.78
CA ALA A 120 -10.47 24.35 1.42
C ALA A 120 -10.90 24.08 -0.03
N ARG A 121 -12.22 23.97 -0.24
CA ARG A 121 -12.85 23.97 -1.57
C ARG A 121 -13.52 25.33 -1.77
N GLY A 122 -12.88 26.20 -2.54
CA GLY A 122 -13.23 27.63 -2.52
C GLY A 122 -13.04 28.17 -1.11
N ASP A 123 -14.09 28.79 -0.54
CA ASP A 123 -14.07 29.30 0.83
C ASP A 123 -14.53 28.27 1.88
N ALA A 124 -14.93 27.07 1.46
CA ALA A 124 -15.48 26.06 2.35
C ALA A 124 -14.39 25.13 2.90
N PRO A 125 -14.21 25.01 4.24
CA PRO A 125 -13.22 24.11 4.81
C PRO A 125 -13.64 22.65 4.63
N VAL A 126 -12.67 21.80 4.32
CA VAL A 126 -12.82 20.35 4.18
C VAL A 126 -11.80 19.62 5.02
N THR A 127 -12.21 18.49 5.59
CA THR A 127 -11.32 17.59 6.32
C THR A 127 -11.30 16.22 5.66
N PHE A 128 -10.13 15.59 5.69
CA PHE A 128 -9.89 14.28 5.12
C PHE A 128 -9.52 13.28 6.21
N ARG A 129 -10.10 12.09 6.12
CA ARG A 129 -9.63 10.90 6.81
C ARG A 129 -9.43 9.82 5.77
N GLY A 130 -8.37 9.04 5.92
CA GLY A 130 -8.15 7.92 5.04
C GLY A 130 -7.42 6.79 5.72
N ARG A 131 -7.37 5.67 5.02
CA ARG A 131 -6.60 4.51 5.43
C ARG A 131 -6.13 3.75 4.21
N HIS A 132 -4.88 3.35 4.24
CA HIS A 132 -4.33 2.33 3.36
C HIS A 132 -4.31 1.00 4.09
N VAL A 133 -4.69 -0.08 3.41
CA VAL A 133 -4.60 -1.46 3.88
C VAL A 133 -3.88 -2.28 2.82
N LEU A 134 -2.75 -2.86 3.18
CA LEU A 134 -1.92 -3.72 2.33
C LEU A 134 -1.96 -5.15 2.88
N GLY A 135 -2.27 -6.11 2.02
CA GLY A 135 -2.29 -7.53 2.36
C GLY A 135 -1.88 -8.39 1.17
N PHE A 136 -2.04 -9.70 1.33
CA PHE A 136 -1.77 -10.68 0.28
C PHE A 136 -2.95 -11.61 0.10
N GLU A 137 -3.23 -12.07 -1.11
CA GLU A 137 -4.40 -12.89 -1.42
C GLU A 137 -4.08 -14.11 -2.28
N GLY A 138 -4.93 -15.13 -2.18
CA GLY A 138 -4.88 -16.31 -3.04
C GLY A 138 -3.63 -17.19 -2.88
N ALA A 139 -3.55 -18.27 -3.67
CA ALA A 139 -2.43 -19.21 -3.64
C ALA A 139 -1.11 -18.60 -4.15
N ALA A 140 -1.20 -17.69 -5.12
CA ALA A 140 -0.04 -16.95 -5.64
C ALA A 140 0.42 -15.82 -4.70
N ARG A 141 -0.34 -15.56 -3.62
CA ARG A 141 -0.09 -14.49 -2.65
C ARG A 141 0.01 -13.12 -3.31
N GLU A 142 -0.87 -12.79 -4.26
CA GLU A 142 -0.83 -11.48 -4.93
C GLU A 142 -0.90 -10.35 -3.89
N ALA A 143 -0.12 -9.30 -4.06
CA ALA A 143 -0.16 -8.15 -3.17
C ALA A 143 -1.40 -7.30 -3.50
N VAL A 144 -2.19 -6.97 -2.49
CA VAL A 144 -3.39 -6.15 -2.62
C VAL A 144 -3.28 -4.93 -1.72
N LEU A 145 -3.39 -3.74 -2.32
CA LEU A 145 -3.41 -2.46 -1.61
C LEU A 145 -4.77 -1.80 -1.84
N CYS A 146 -5.53 -1.62 -0.77
CA CYS A 146 -6.76 -0.83 -0.78
C CYS A 146 -6.56 0.50 -0.07
N THR A 147 -7.10 1.56 -0.65
CA THR A 147 -7.07 2.92 -0.14
C THR A 147 -8.51 3.42 0.01
N PHE A 148 -8.85 3.84 1.21
CA PHE A 148 -10.12 4.46 1.56
C PHE A 148 -9.83 5.91 1.89
N VAL A 149 -10.48 6.85 1.22
CA VAL A 149 -10.38 8.28 1.54
C VAL A 149 -11.78 8.84 1.67
N CYS A 150 -12.07 9.39 2.83
CA CYS A 150 -13.29 10.12 3.11
C CYS A 150 -12.97 11.61 3.25
N GLU A 151 -13.73 12.42 2.55
CA GLU A 151 -13.73 13.88 2.61
C GLU A 151 -15.06 14.32 3.20
N GLU A 152 -15.04 15.20 4.19
CA GLU A 152 -16.26 15.81 4.73
C GLU A 152 -16.15 17.33 4.77
N PRO A 153 -17.21 18.06 4.37
CA PRO A 153 -17.29 19.50 4.55
C PRO A 153 -17.53 19.80 6.04
N ARG A 154 -16.60 20.54 6.65
CA ARG A 154 -16.45 20.83 8.10
C ARG A 154 -15.81 19.72 8.94
N THR A 155 -15.27 20.11 10.11
CA THR A 155 -14.74 19.21 11.13
C THR A 155 -15.85 18.34 11.72
N GLY A 156 -15.97 17.10 11.26
CA GLY A 156 -16.85 16.08 11.81
C GLY A 156 -16.05 14.86 12.29
N GLU A 157 -16.78 13.83 12.71
CA GLU A 157 -16.22 12.51 13.03
C GLU A 157 -16.74 11.40 12.10
N ARG A 158 -17.67 11.74 11.18
CA ARG A 158 -18.33 10.76 10.29
C ARG A 158 -17.31 10.06 9.40
N CYS A 159 -16.39 10.82 8.80
CA CYS A 159 -15.32 10.23 8.00
C CYS A 159 -14.41 9.31 8.81
N GLY A 160 -14.16 9.63 10.09
CA GLY A 160 -13.39 8.76 10.99
C GLY A 160 -14.05 7.39 11.16
N GLU A 161 -15.36 7.37 11.45
CA GLU A 161 -16.12 6.12 11.62
C GLU A 161 -16.19 5.29 10.33
N LEU A 162 -16.47 5.92 9.19
CA LEU A 162 -16.57 5.23 7.90
C LEU A 162 -15.23 4.58 7.51
N VAL A 163 -14.14 5.34 7.65
CA VAL A 163 -12.81 4.85 7.32
C VAL A 163 -12.38 3.77 8.30
N ALA A 164 -12.69 3.87 9.60
CA ALA A 164 -12.31 2.86 10.61
C ALA A 164 -13.00 1.50 10.40
N LYS A 165 -14.22 1.48 9.85
CA LYS A 165 -14.96 0.24 9.54
C LYS A 165 -14.58 -0.41 8.21
N ALA A 166 -13.72 0.22 7.41
CA ALA A 166 -13.23 -0.38 6.18
C ALA A 166 -12.37 -1.62 6.48
N GLU A 167 -12.45 -2.66 5.66
CA GLU A 167 -11.75 -3.91 5.93
C GLU A 167 -11.32 -4.55 4.62
N LEU A 168 -10.16 -5.22 4.69
CA LEU A 168 -9.67 -6.09 3.65
C LEU A 168 -9.57 -7.50 4.23
N GLY A 169 -10.44 -8.39 3.75
CA GLY A 169 -10.58 -9.77 4.20
C GLY A 169 -10.05 -10.79 3.19
N SER A 170 -10.12 -12.06 3.58
CA SER A 170 -9.62 -13.21 2.80
C SER A 170 -8.12 -13.14 2.49
N LEU A 171 -7.35 -12.54 3.41
CA LEU A 171 -5.92 -12.37 3.30
C LEU A 171 -5.15 -13.64 3.71
N VAL A 172 -4.04 -13.89 3.03
CA VAL A 172 -3.06 -14.92 3.35
C VAL A 172 -1.78 -14.30 3.90
N PRO A 173 -0.94 -15.06 4.61
CA PRO A 173 0.34 -14.54 5.10
C PRO A 173 1.23 -14.03 3.96
N PRO A 174 2.06 -12.99 4.21
CA PRO A 174 2.97 -12.45 3.21
C PRO A 174 3.89 -13.53 2.63
N PRO A 175 4.36 -13.37 1.37
CA PRO A 175 5.35 -14.28 0.80
C PRO A 175 6.61 -14.28 1.69
N PRO A 176 7.26 -15.45 1.87
CA PRO A 176 8.53 -15.49 2.58
C PRO A 176 9.57 -14.64 1.81
N PRO A 177 10.49 -13.94 2.51
CA PRO A 177 11.53 -13.19 1.83
C PRO A 177 12.37 -14.12 0.95
N SER A 178 12.74 -13.65 -0.24
CA SER A 178 13.63 -14.37 -1.15
C SER A 178 14.99 -14.66 -0.49
N LEU A 179 15.73 -15.66 -0.96
CA LEU A 179 17.05 -15.99 -0.41
C LEU A 179 18.02 -14.81 -0.46
N LEU A 180 17.94 -13.98 -1.50
CA LEU A 180 18.74 -12.76 -1.62
C LEU A 180 18.37 -11.75 -0.53
N VAL A 181 17.08 -11.47 -0.33
CA VAL A 181 16.62 -10.55 0.72
C VAL A 181 16.98 -11.10 2.10
N ARG A 182 16.82 -12.41 2.33
CA ARG A 182 17.28 -13.06 3.57
C ARG A 182 18.77 -12.88 3.79
N SER A 183 19.60 -12.98 2.75
CA SER A 183 21.05 -12.79 2.88
C SER A 183 21.43 -11.35 3.23
N ILE A 184 20.71 -10.36 2.67
CA ILE A 184 20.90 -8.94 2.98
C ILE A 184 20.43 -8.64 4.41
N LEU A 185 19.24 -9.10 4.78
CA LEU A 185 18.69 -8.91 6.13
C LEU A 185 19.58 -9.60 7.18
N MET A 186 20.05 -10.82 6.92
CA MET A 186 20.99 -11.52 7.80
C MET A 186 22.31 -10.74 7.95
N ALA A 187 22.81 -10.12 6.87
CA ALA A 187 24.00 -9.28 6.94
C ALA A 187 23.77 -7.99 7.73
N ALA A 188 22.57 -7.41 7.66
CA ALA A 188 22.19 -6.23 8.44
C ALA A 188 22.01 -6.56 9.93
N GLU A 189 21.37 -7.69 10.26
CA GLU A 189 21.14 -8.12 11.64
C GLU A 189 22.41 -8.66 12.32
N ARG A 190 23.32 -9.29 11.56
CA ARG A 190 24.55 -9.89 12.06
C ARG A 190 25.77 -9.49 11.22
N PRO A 191 26.20 -8.23 11.30
CA PRO A 191 27.26 -7.70 10.44
C PRO A 191 28.59 -8.41 10.63
N ARG A 192 28.90 -8.90 11.84
CA ARG A 192 30.14 -9.65 12.13
C ARG A 192 30.15 -11.03 11.46
N ASP A 193 29.04 -11.76 11.52
CA ASP A 193 28.93 -13.09 10.92
C ASP A 193 28.97 -13.00 9.39
N ALA A 194 28.31 -12.00 8.82
CA ALA A 194 28.36 -11.75 7.38
C ALA A 194 29.75 -11.32 6.89
N ALA A 195 30.48 -10.51 7.67
CA ALA A 195 31.86 -10.15 7.35
C ALA A 195 32.80 -11.37 7.37
N LEU A 196 32.64 -12.27 8.34
CA LEU A 196 33.42 -13.52 8.41
C LEU A 196 33.13 -14.45 7.23
N LEU A 197 31.85 -14.61 6.86
CA LEU A 197 31.43 -15.36 5.67
C LEU A 197 32.00 -14.77 4.38
N GLY A 198 31.90 -13.44 4.22
CA GLY A 198 32.46 -12.72 3.08
C GLY A 198 33.98 -12.86 2.97
N ALA A 199 34.69 -12.73 4.10
CA ALA A 199 36.14 -12.95 4.16
C ALA A 199 36.52 -14.38 3.79
N GLY A 200 35.78 -15.38 4.29
CA GLY A 200 36.00 -16.79 3.96
C GLY A 200 35.85 -17.08 2.46
N ILE A 201 34.81 -16.55 1.82
CA ILE A 201 34.59 -16.67 0.37
C ILE A 201 35.72 -15.97 -0.41
N GLY A 202 36.12 -14.77 0.02
CA GLY A 202 37.21 -14.02 -0.60
C GLY A 202 38.54 -14.78 -0.56
N VAL A 203 38.89 -15.35 0.60
CA VAL A 203 40.10 -16.18 0.76
C VAL A 203 40.05 -17.41 -0.15
N LEU A 204 38.90 -18.11 -0.19
CA LEU A 204 38.73 -19.28 -1.05
C LEU A 204 38.94 -18.93 -2.53
N PHE A 205 38.39 -17.78 -2.97
CA PHE A 205 38.53 -17.31 -4.34
C PHE A 205 39.98 -16.99 -4.70
N VAL A 206 40.72 -16.33 -3.79
CA VAL A 206 42.15 -16.07 -3.95
C VAL A 206 42.93 -17.37 -4.03
N VAL A 207 42.66 -18.35 -3.16
CA VAL A 207 43.31 -19.67 -3.19
C VAL A 207 43.07 -20.38 -4.51
N VAL A 208 41.83 -20.37 -5.03
CA VAL A 208 41.50 -20.96 -6.33
C VAL A 208 42.21 -20.23 -7.48
N LEU A 209 42.25 -18.90 -7.46
CA LEU A 209 42.97 -18.10 -8.46
C LEU A 209 44.47 -18.39 -8.45
N LEU A 210 45.08 -18.48 -7.27
CA LEU A 210 46.49 -18.83 -7.12
C LEU A 210 46.77 -20.27 -7.57
N ALA A 211 45.88 -21.21 -7.26
CA ALA A 211 46.01 -22.61 -7.68
C ALA A 211 45.84 -22.80 -9.20
N ARG A 212 45.05 -21.94 -9.86
CA ARG A 212 44.85 -21.94 -11.32
C ARG A 212 45.85 -21.07 -12.09
N ARG A 213 46.75 -20.35 -11.40
CA ARG A 213 47.74 -19.50 -12.07
C ARG A 213 48.76 -20.41 -12.80
N PRO A 214 48.96 -20.27 -14.12
CA PRO A 214 49.96 -21.03 -14.84
C PRO A 214 51.34 -20.76 -14.22
N ARG A 215 52.08 -21.82 -13.87
CA ARG A 215 53.43 -21.69 -13.34
C ARG A 215 54.33 -21.10 -14.42
N PRO A 216 55.16 -20.09 -14.13
CA PRO A 216 56.16 -19.61 -15.07
C PRO A 216 57.09 -20.79 -15.41
N SER A 217 57.24 -21.07 -16.70
CA SER A 217 58.19 -22.07 -17.18
C SER A 217 59.62 -21.52 -17.02
N PRO A 218 60.58 -22.35 -16.57
CA PRO A 218 61.97 -21.95 -16.36
C PRO A 218 62.68 -21.56 -17.66
#